data_AF-A0ABD2J601-F1
#
_entry.id   AF-A0ABD2J601-F1
#
_cell.length_a   1.000
_cell.length_b   1.000
_cell.length_c   1.000
_cell.angle_alpha   90.00
_cell.angle_beta   90.00
_cell.angle_gamma   90.00
#
_symmetry.space_group_name_H-M   'P 1'
#
loop_
_entity.id
_entity.type
_entity.pdbx_description
1 polymer ?
#
loop_
_entity_poly.entity_id
_entity_poly.type
_entity_poly.pdbx_seq_one_letter_code
_entity_poly.pdbx_strand_id
1 'polypeptide(L)'
;MAHLNTGYLSTNRGVIKILQIICGFITCSLLCANWYGGKTCFFEGRLGYASGLNFVIVIINIVLFFLNFLSMAAYRMERLYSVIGTILFIVAFICMVWYLIDYDINRGQLIAATVFIGIQMVLFIWDYQILHGQAFN
;
A
#
# COMPACT_ATOMS: atom_id res chain seq x y z
N MET A 1 0.53 27.49 -12.73
CA MET A 1 1.93 27.21 -13.09
C MET A 1 2.41 26.11 -12.16
N ALA A 2 2.86 24.97 -12.69
CA ALA A 2 3.38 23.88 -11.86
C ALA A 2 4.73 24.33 -11.28
N HIS A 3 4.83 24.36 -9.96
CA HIS A 3 6.07 24.68 -9.25
C HIS A 3 6.65 23.40 -8.68
N LEU A 4 7.90 23.07 -9.02
CA LEU A 4 8.60 21.90 -8.51
C LEU A 4 8.88 22.09 -7.03
N ASN A 5 8.25 21.27 -6.17
CA ASN A 5 8.51 21.29 -4.74
C ASN A 5 9.57 20.25 -4.36
N THR A 6 10.85 20.59 -4.57
CA THR A 6 12.00 19.72 -4.23
C THR A 6 12.09 19.43 -2.72
N GLY A 7 11.52 20.30 -1.88
CA GLY A 7 11.41 20.08 -0.43
C GLY A 7 10.47 18.94 -0.04
N TYR A 8 9.51 18.57 -0.90
CA TYR A 8 8.56 17.49 -0.63
C TYR A 8 9.25 16.14 -0.40
N LEU A 9 10.34 15.87 -1.12
CA LEU A 9 11.14 14.64 -0.99
C LEU A 9 11.84 14.52 0.37
N SER A 10 12.08 15.65 1.05
CA SER A 10 12.69 15.70 2.38
C SER A 10 11.67 15.72 3.52
N THR A 11 10.37 15.77 3.22
CA THR A 11 9.31 15.72 4.26
C THR A 11 8.95 14.29 4.62
N ASN A 12 8.51 14.04 5.85
CA ASN A 12 8.07 12.71 6.28
C ASN A 12 6.96 12.16 5.38
N ARG A 13 6.10 13.03 4.82
CA ARG A 13 5.06 12.66 3.86
C ARG A 13 5.61 12.12 2.54
N GLY A 14 6.60 12.79 1.96
CA GLY A 14 7.24 12.32 0.72
C GLY A 14 7.90 10.96 0.92
N VAL A 15 8.61 10.78 2.03
CA VAL A 15 9.27 9.53 2.39
C VAL A 15 8.26 8.40 2.60
N ILE A 16 7.16 8.64 3.32
CA ILE A 16 6.11 7.62 3.54
C ILE A 16 5.49 7.19 2.22
N LYS A 17 5.17 8.11 1.30
CA LYS A 17 4.62 7.73 -0.01
C LYS A 17 5.62 6.90 -0.83
N ILE A 18 6.92 7.23 -0.80
CA ILE A 18 7.96 6.44 -1.47
C ILE A 18 8.02 5.03 -0.87
N LEU A 19 8.00 4.90 0.47
CA LEU A 19 7.99 3.61 1.15
C LEU A 19 6.75 2.78 0.77
N GLN A 20 5.57 3.39 0.72
CA GLN A 20 4.35 2.70 0.30
C GLN A 20 4.44 2.19 -1.15
N ILE A 21 5.08 2.93 -2.06
CA ILE A 21 5.29 2.50 -3.45
C ILE A 21 6.26 1.31 -3.48
N ILE A 22 7.42 1.40 -2.81
CA ILE A 22 8.44 0.34 -2.80
C ILE A 22 7.87 -0.94 -2.18
N CYS A 23 7.26 -0.84 -0.99
CA CYS A 23 6.62 -1.98 -0.33
C CYS A 23 5.53 -2.59 -1.22
N GLY A 24 4.71 -1.75 -1.87
CA GLY A 24 3.67 -2.23 -2.77
C GLY A 24 4.22 -3.00 -3.98
N PHE A 25 5.32 -2.54 -4.59
CA PHE A 25 5.98 -3.28 -5.69
C PHE A 25 6.53 -4.63 -5.23
N ILE A 26 7.16 -4.68 -4.06
CA ILE A 26 7.66 -5.93 -3.48
C ILE A 26 6.51 -6.91 -3.23
N THR A 27 5.42 -6.43 -2.61
CA THR A 27 4.22 -7.25 -2.35
C THR A 27 3.59 -7.78 -3.64
N CYS A 28 3.45 -6.95 -4.69
CA CYS A 28 2.96 -7.40 -6.00
C CYS A 28 3.85 -8.48 -6.59
N SER A 29 5.17 -8.32 -6.48
CA SER A 29 6.15 -9.29 -6.97
C SER A 29 6.03 -10.61 -6.21
N LEU A 30 5.93 -10.58 -4.87
CA LEU A 30 5.79 -11.78 -4.04
C LEU A 30 4.46 -12.50 -4.24
N LEU A 31 3.36 -11.77 -4.48
CA LEU A 31 2.05 -12.35 -4.71
C LEU A 31 1.91 -12.94 -6.12
N CYS A 32 2.52 -12.32 -7.14
CA CYS A 32 2.40 -12.77 -8.54
C CYS A 32 3.56 -13.65 -9.03
N ALA A 33 4.73 -13.67 -8.37
CA ALA A 33 5.84 -14.55 -8.73
C ALA A 33 5.56 -16.03 -8.45
N ASN A 34 4.59 -16.32 -7.58
CA ASN A 34 4.29 -17.69 -7.17
C ASN A 34 2.87 -18.10 -7.54
N TRP A 35 2.77 -19.22 -8.27
CA TRP A 35 1.54 -19.98 -8.41
C TRP A 35 1.35 -20.83 -7.15
N TYR A 36 0.65 -20.28 -6.15
CA TYR A 36 0.26 -21.02 -4.95
C TYR A 36 -0.75 -22.11 -5.34
N GLY A 37 -0.28 -23.33 -5.61
CA GLY A 37 -1.12 -24.46 -6.01
C GLY A 37 -1.85 -24.26 -7.35
N GLY A 38 -1.28 -23.51 -8.29
CA GLY A 38 -1.89 -23.21 -9.60
C GLY A 38 -2.87 -22.04 -9.59
N LYS A 39 -2.98 -21.32 -8.47
CA LYS A 39 -3.88 -20.18 -8.33
C LYS A 39 -3.14 -18.89 -8.65
N THR A 40 -3.74 -18.06 -9.50
CA THR A 40 -3.14 -16.80 -9.96
C THR A 40 -3.41 -15.69 -8.96
N CYS A 41 -2.52 -14.69 -8.93
CA CYS A 41 -2.62 -13.56 -8.01
C CYS A 41 -3.90 -12.73 -8.15
N PHE A 42 -4.71 -12.91 -9.21
CA PHE A 42 -5.96 -12.18 -9.42
C PHE A 42 -7.24 -13.04 -9.41
N PHE A 43 -7.16 -14.37 -9.54
CA PHE A 43 -8.37 -15.21 -9.69
C PHE A 43 -8.91 -15.81 -8.40
N GLU A 44 -8.11 -15.84 -7.33
CA GLU A 44 -8.55 -16.48 -6.09
C GLU A 44 -9.08 -15.45 -5.10
N GLY A 45 -10.36 -15.50 -4.72
CA GLY A 45 -11.07 -14.37 -4.09
C GLY A 45 -10.32 -13.62 -2.98
N ARG A 46 -9.68 -14.34 -2.04
CA ARG A 46 -8.95 -13.72 -0.90
C ARG A 46 -7.59 -13.14 -1.32
N LEU A 47 -6.83 -13.89 -2.11
CA LEU A 47 -5.49 -13.50 -2.56
C LEU A 47 -5.56 -12.44 -3.67
N GLY A 48 -6.56 -12.56 -4.53
CA GLY A 48 -6.97 -11.61 -5.57
C GLY A 48 -7.45 -10.28 -5.01
N TYR A 49 -8.20 -10.28 -3.91
CA TYR A 49 -8.54 -9.03 -3.22
C TYR A 49 -7.28 -8.31 -2.71
N ALA A 50 -6.39 -9.01 -2.00
CA ALA A 50 -5.17 -8.40 -1.45
C ALA A 50 -4.20 -7.93 -2.55
N SER A 51 -3.99 -8.74 -3.60
CA SER A 51 -3.13 -8.40 -4.73
C SER A 51 -3.71 -7.26 -5.58
N GLY A 52 -5.00 -7.32 -5.91
CA GLY A 52 -5.70 -6.30 -6.68
C GLY A 52 -5.75 -4.96 -5.95
N LEU A 53 -6.09 -4.98 -4.66
CA LEU A 53 -6.06 -3.78 -3.82
C LEU A 53 -4.65 -3.16 -3.80
N ASN A 54 -3.63 -3.97 -3.55
CA ASN A 54 -2.25 -3.48 -3.49
C ASN A 54 -1.81 -2.86 -4.83
N PHE A 55 -2.19 -3.48 -5.96
CA PHE A 55 -1.87 -2.96 -7.29
C PHE A 55 -2.52 -1.60 -7.57
N VAL A 56 -3.82 -1.48 -7.29
CA VAL A 56 -4.57 -0.21 -7.46
C VAL A 56 -3.97 0.88 -6.58
N ILE A 57 -3.60 0.54 -5.35
CA ILE A 57 -3.02 1.47 -4.38
C ILE A 57 -1.64 1.97 -4.82
N VAL A 58 -0.78 1.10 -5.35
CA VAL A 58 0.52 1.51 -5.90
C VAL A 58 0.33 2.55 -7.00
N ILE A 59 -0.62 2.32 -7.93
CA ILE A 59 -0.93 3.27 -9.00
C ILE A 59 -1.38 4.62 -8.41
N ILE A 60 -2.31 4.61 -7.45
CA ILE A 60 -2.81 5.84 -6.84
C ILE A 60 -1.69 6.57 -6.10
N ASN A 61 -0.83 5.85 -5.37
CA ASN A 61 0.30 6.43 -4.66
C ASN A 61 1.32 7.08 -5.60
N ILE A 62 1.59 6.46 -6.75
CA ILE A 62 2.45 7.05 -7.79
C ILE A 62 1.82 8.35 -8.32
N VAL A 63 0.52 8.35 -8.62
CA VAL A 63 -0.19 9.54 -9.10
C VAL A 63 -0.16 10.67 -8.06
N LEU A 64 -0.46 10.37 -6.80
CA LEU A 64 -0.42 11.35 -5.71
C LEU A 64 0.99 11.88 -5.45
N PHE A 65 2.01 11.03 -5.59
CA PHE A 65 3.39 11.45 -5.50
C PHE A 65 3.74 12.51 -6.57
N PHE A 66 3.38 12.27 -7.83
CA PHE A 66 3.60 13.25 -8.91
C PHE A 66 2.78 14.54 -8.71
N LEU A 67 1.53 14.44 -8.26
CA LEU A 67 0.68 15.62 -8.01
C LEU A 67 1.25 16.50 -6.88
N ASN A 68 1.72 15.91 -5.79
CA ASN A 68 2.37 16.65 -4.70
C ASN A 68 3.73 17.22 -5.11
N PHE A 69 4.48 16.50 -5.94
CA PHE A 69 5.74 16.98 -6.48
C PHE A 69 5.57 18.22 -7.36
N LEU A 70 4.47 18.29 -8.12
CA LEU A 70 4.08 19.43 -8.96
C LEU A 70 3.37 20.56 -8.17
N SER A 71 3.36 20.48 -6.83
CA SER A 71 2.70 21.45 -5.94
C SER A 71 1.18 21.61 -6.17
N MET A 72 0.53 20.65 -6.84
CA MET A 72 -0.93 20.59 -6.93
C MET A 72 -1.48 19.77 -5.75
N ALA A 73 -1.29 20.31 -4.54
CA ALA A 73 -1.63 19.60 -3.31
C ALA A 73 -3.15 19.58 -3.08
N ALA A 74 -3.81 18.49 -3.49
CA ALA A 74 -5.21 18.24 -3.22
C ALA A 74 -5.42 17.59 -1.84
N TYR A 75 -5.12 18.32 -0.76
CA TYR A 75 -5.18 17.86 0.63
C TYR A 75 -6.50 17.14 1.02
N ARG A 76 -7.63 17.60 0.48
CA ARG A 76 -8.95 17.00 0.75
C ARG A 76 -9.10 15.60 0.15
N MET A 77 -8.56 15.39 -1.05
CA MET A 77 -8.59 14.10 -1.74
C MET A 77 -7.66 13.10 -1.05
N GLU A 78 -6.47 13.54 -0.64
CA GLU A 78 -5.51 12.69 0.08
C GLU A 78 -6.05 12.23 1.44
N ARG A 79 -6.74 13.11 2.16
CA ARG A 79 -7.34 12.78 3.45
C ARG A 79 -8.41 11.69 3.33
N LEU A 80 -9.28 11.79 2.32
CA LEU A 80 -10.30 10.78 2.06
C LEU A 80 -9.66 9.45 1.62
N TYR A 81 -8.66 9.53 0.74
CA TYR A 81 -7.90 8.38 0.27
C TYR A 81 -7.22 7.62 1.41
N SER A 82 -6.57 8.34 2.33
CA SER A 82 -5.86 7.74 3.46
C SER A 82 -6.81 7.00 4.41
N VAL A 83 -8.02 7.55 4.66
CA VAL A 83 -9.07 6.87 5.44
C VAL A 83 -9.54 5.59 4.76
N ILE A 84 -9.90 5.68 3.48
CA ILE A 84 -10.40 4.53 2.70
C ILE A 84 -9.31 3.46 2.59
N GLY A 85 -8.07 3.86 2.28
CA GLY A 85 -6.92 2.98 2.17
C GLY A 85 -6.64 2.22 3.48
N THR A 86 -6.68 2.90 4.62
CA THR A 86 -6.51 2.25 5.93
C THR A 86 -7.54 1.15 6.16
N ILE A 87 -8.82 1.42 5.91
CA ILE A 87 -9.89 0.43 6.09
C ILE A 87 -9.69 -0.77 5.15
N LEU A 88 -9.40 -0.52 3.88
CA LEU A 88 -9.22 -1.58 2.88
C LEU A 88 -8.01 -2.48 3.18
N PHE A 89 -6.90 -1.90 3.66
CA PHE A 89 -5.71 -2.66 4.05
C PHE A 89 -5.90 -3.48 5.34
N ILE A 90 -6.71 -3.02 6.28
CA ILE A 90 -7.09 -3.83 7.45
C ILE A 90 -7.83 -5.09 7.00
N VAL A 91 -8.81 -4.95 6.10
CA VAL A 91 -9.54 -6.11 5.54
C VAL A 91 -8.58 -7.02 4.77
N ALA A 92 -7.68 -6.46 3.96
CA ALA A 92 -6.70 -7.24 3.21
C ALA A 92 -5.74 -8.01 4.13
N PHE A 93 -5.31 -7.41 5.23
CA PHE A 93 -4.46 -8.07 6.22
C PHE A 93 -5.18 -9.26 6.87
N ILE A 94 -6.44 -9.09 7.29
CA ILE A 94 -7.25 -10.19 7.85
C ILE A 94 -7.41 -11.33 6.82
N CYS A 95 -7.72 -11.00 5.56
CA CYS A 95 -7.83 -12.00 4.49
C CYS A 95 -6.54 -12.77 4.25
N MET A 96 -5.38 -12.09 4.31
CA MET A 96 -4.07 -12.71 4.13
C MET A 96 -3.67 -13.59 5.30
N VAL A 97 -3.95 -13.17 6.54
CA VAL A 97 -3.73 -14.01 7.73
C VAL A 97 -4.58 -15.27 7.67
N TRP A 98 -5.84 -15.15 7.25
CA TRP A 98 -6.69 -16.33 7.05
C TRP A 98 -6.12 -17.24 5.97
N TYR A 99 -5.72 -16.67 4.82
CA TYR A 99 -5.12 -17.45 3.74
C TYR A 99 -3.83 -18.18 4.18
N LEU A 100 -3.03 -17.56 5.05
CA LEU A 100 -1.82 -18.15 5.63
C LEU A 100 -2.12 -19.36 6.52
N ILE A 101 -3.26 -19.37 7.21
CA ILE A 101 -3.67 -20.52 8.05
C ILE A 101 -4.18 -21.68 7.17
N ASP A 102 -4.91 -21.37 6.10
CA ASP A 102 -5.53 -22.38 5.23
C ASP A 102 -4.53 -23.09 4.29
N TYR A 103 -3.39 -22.45 3.94
CA TYR A 103 -2.41 -22.99 2.99
C TYR A 103 -1.06 -23.35 3.62
N ASP A 104 -0.62 -24.59 3.40
CA ASP A 104 0.64 -25.11 3.98
C ASP A 104 1.84 -25.14 3.01
N ILE A 105 1.61 -24.91 1.71
CA ILE A 105 2.66 -24.96 0.67
C ILE A 105 3.27 -23.57 0.46
N ASN A 106 4.61 -23.48 0.41
CA ASN A 106 5.38 -22.23 0.21
C ASN A 106 5.16 -21.13 1.28
N ARG A 107 5.09 -21.52 2.56
CA ARG A 107 4.94 -20.61 3.72
C ARG A 107 5.87 -19.39 3.70
N GLY A 108 7.14 -19.55 3.33
CA GLY A 108 8.14 -18.47 3.44
C GLY A 108 7.77 -17.19 2.67
N GLN A 109 7.34 -17.33 1.41
CA GLN A 109 6.97 -16.17 0.58
C GLN A 109 5.61 -15.60 0.95
N LEU A 110 4.67 -16.44 1.38
CA LEU A 110 3.35 -16.00 1.78
C LEU A 110 3.38 -15.27 3.14
N ILE A 111 4.23 -15.72 4.06
CA ILE A 111 4.57 -15.00 5.29
C ILE A 111 5.17 -13.65 4.94
N ALA A 112 6.17 -13.61 4.05
CA ALA A 112 6.77 -12.34 3.62
C ALA A 112 5.74 -11.37 3.03
N ALA A 113 4.87 -11.84 2.11
CA ALA A 113 3.80 -11.04 1.53
C ALA A 113 2.82 -10.51 2.59
N THR A 114 2.46 -11.33 3.58
CA THR A 114 1.57 -10.94 4.69
C THR A 114 2.22 -9.87 5.57
N VAL A 115 3.51 -10.00 5.86
CA VAL A 115 4.29 -9.01 6.60
C VAL A 115 4.35 -7.69 5.84
N PHE A 116 4.62 -7.71 4.53
CA PHE A 116 4.64 -6.48 3.73
C PHE A 116 3.28 -5.80 3.66
N ILE A 117 2.17 -6.55 3.57
CA ILE A 117 0.81 -5.99 3.68
C ILE A 117 0.59 -5.35 5.06
N GLY A 118 1.08 -5.98 6.13
CA GLY A 118 1.06 -5.40 7.48
C GLY A 118 1.85 -4.10 7.59
N ILE A 119 3.06 -4.04 7.00
CA ILE A 119 3.86 -2.82 6.92
C ILE A 119 3.09 -1.73 6.17
N GLN A 120 2.44 -2.09 5.06
CA GLN A 120 1.68 -1.16 4.25
C GLN A 120 0.47 -0.60 5.00
N MET A 121 -0.22 -1.43 5.78
CA MET A 121 -1.27 -0.99 6.70
C MET A 121 -0.74 0.02 7.73
N VAL A 122 0.42 -0.23 8.35
CA VAL A 122 1.03 0.72 9.31
C VAL A 122 1.40 2.03 8.62
N LEU A 123 1.95 1.98 7.40
CA LEU A 123 2.27 3.18 6.62
C LEU A 123 1.01 3.99 6.26
N PHE A 124 -0.14 3.35 6.02
CA PHE A 124 -1.42 4.04 5.80
C PHE A 124 -1.94 4.72 7.06
N ILE A 125 -1.82 4.06 8.21
CA ILE A 125 -2.18 4.64 9.51
C ILE A 125 -1.31 5.87 9.82
N TRP A 126 -0.01 5.79 9.53
CA TRP A 126 0.91 6.91 9.74
C TRP A 126 0.57 8.07 8.80
N ASP A 127 0.32 7.80 7.52
CA ASP A 127 -0.11 8.83 6.56
C ASP A 127 -1.41 9.51 7.04
N TYR A 128 -2.37 8.74 7.56
CA TYR A 128 -3.60 9.25 8.16
C TYR A 128 -3.32 10.19 9.33
N GLN A 129 -2.42 9.82 10.25
CA GLN A 129 -2.06 10.64 11.41
C GLN A 129 -1.42 11.98 11.01
N ILE A 130 -0.53 11.98 10.01
CA ILE A 130 0.10 13.21 9.52
C ILE A 130 -0.93 14.11 8.84
N LEU A 131 -1.84 13.54 8.04
CA LEU A 131 -2.91 14.28 7.36
C LEU A 131 -3.94 14.90 8.33
N HIS A 132 -4.08 14.34 9.53
CA HIS A 132 -4.96 14.85 10.60
C HIS A 132 -4.24 15.76 11.61
N GLY A 133 -2.94 16.04 11.41
CA GLY A 133 -2.15 16.92 12.27
C GLY A 133 -1.80 16.30 13.63
N GLN A 134 -1.88 14.97 13.76
CA GLN A 134 -1.53 14.25 15.00
C GLN A 134 -0.05 13.83 15.07
N ALA A 135 0.69 13.95 13.96
CA ALA A 135 2.11 13.61 13.86
C ALA A 135 2.90 14.72 13.15
N PHE A 136 4.17 14.91 13.55
CA PHE A 136 5.06 15.92 12.97
C PHE A 136 5.52 15.55 11.55
N ASN A 137 5.56 16.56 10.68
CA ASN A 137 6.02 16.47 9.28
C ASN A 137 7.54 16.30 9.14
#